data_AF-A0A2H9Q5A8-F1
#
_entry.id   AF-A0A2H9Q5A8-F1
#
_cell.length_a   1.000
_cell.length_b   1.000
_cell.length_c   1.000
_cell.angle_alpha   90.00
_cell.angle_beta   90.00
_cell.angle_gamma   90.00
#
_symmetry.space_group_name_H-M   'P 1'
#
loop_
_entity.id
_entity.type
_entity.pdbx_description
1 polymer ?
#
loop_
_entity_poly.entity_id
_entity_poly.type
_entity_poly.pdbx_seq_one_letter_code
_entity_poly.pdbx_strand_id
1 'polypeptide(L)'
;ARTDKLSRVGKLKRLAEELELHAGFTPREIDSDLKDKRDVLAYLQANKLSDVNGFGRVVASYYRDSGRVMEAVKKKKPPAQLLGG
;
A
#
# COMPACT_ATOMS: atom_id res chain seq x y z
N ALA A 1 8.88 -5.84 30.95
CA ALA A 1 7.81 -6.33 30.05
C ALA A 1 8.12 -5.88 28.63
N ARG A 2 8.18 -6.80 27.67
CA ARG A 2 8.33 -6.47 26.24
C ARG A 2 6.99 -5.90 25.77
N THR A 3 6.93 -4.62 25.42
CA THR A 3 5.73 -4.04 24.83
C THR A 3 5.56 -4.61 23.42
N ASP A 4 4.42 -5.22 23.11
CA ASP A 4 4.08 -5.70 21.78
C ASP A 4 3.77 -4.51 20.84
N LYS A 5 4.82 -3.77 20.50
CA LYS A 5 4.77 -2.56 19.68
C LYS A 5 5.95 -2.57 18.71
N LEU A 6 5.68 -2.33 17.44
CA LEU A 6 6.71 -2.01 16.46
C LEU A 6 7.20 -0.57 16.72
N SER A 7 8.46 -0.42 17.14
CA SER A 7 9.10 0.90 17.24
C SER A 7 9.83 1.23 15.94
N ARG A 8 9.61 2.43 15.40
CA ARG A 8 10.40 2.92 14.27
C ARG A 8 11.77 3.34 14.80
N VAL A 9 12.80 2.59 14.43
CA VAL A 9 14.19 2.86 14.87
C VAL A 9 14.88 3.92 14.01
N GLY A 10 14.36 4.21 12.81
CA GLY A 10 14.90 5.25 11.93
C GLY A 10 14.23 5.28 10.54
N LYS A 11 14.75 6.15 9.67
CA LYS A 11 14.45 6.10 8.23
C LYS A 11 15.45 5.18 7.52
N LEU A 12 15.01 4.48 6.48
CA LEU A 12 15.86 3.62 5.64
C LEU A 12 16.69 4.47 4.66
N LYS A 13 17.62 5.29 5.18
CA LYS A 13 18.39 6.28 4.39
C LYS A 13 19.08 5.63 3.18
N ARG A 14 19.82 4.55 3.40
CA ARG A 14 20.53 3.83 2.34
C ARG A 14 19.60 3.34 1.22
N LEU A 15 18.45 2.76 1.56
CA LEU A 15 17.49 2.30 0.55
C LEU A 15 16.88 3.48 -0.22
N ALA A 16 16.60 4.60 0.46
CA ALA A 16 16.10 5.80 -0.21
C ALA A 16 17.13 6.36 -1.20
N GLU A 17 18.41 6.40 -0.82
CA GLU A 17 19.52 6.81 -1.68
C GLU A 17 19.67 5.87 -2.90
N GLU A 18 19.56 4.56 -2.70
CA GLU A 18 19.60 3.57 -3.80
C GLU A 18 18.42 3.73 -4.76
N LEU A 19 17.20 3.99 -4.24
CA LEU A 19 16.02 4.26 -5.07
C LEU A 19 16.10 5.58 -5.84
N GLU A 20 16.71 6.61 -5.23
CA GLU A 20 16.97 7.89 -5.89
C GLU A 20 17.99 7.72 -7.03
N LEU A 21 19.11 7.05 -6.76
CA LEU A 21 20.18 6.83 -7.74
C LEU A 21 19.77 5.94 -8.91
N HIS A 22 19.07 4.83 -8.64
CA HIS A 22 18.81 3.79 -9.63
C HIS A 22 17.42 3.87 -10.27
N ALA A 23 16.44 4.42 -9.56
CA ALA A 23 15.06 4.48 -10.02
C ALA A 23 14.53 5.93 -10.12
N GLY A 24 15.35 6.94 -9.81
CA GLY A 24 15.03 8.36 -9.96
C GLY A 24 13.97 8.87 -8.98
N PHE A 25 13.66 8.10 -7.94
CA PHE A 25 12.62 8.48 -6.97
C PHE A 25 13.13 9.53 -6.00
N THR A 26 12.39 10.63 -5.86
CA THR A 26 12.62 11.59 -4.78
C THR A 26 12.10 11.05 -3.44
N PRO A 27 12.64 11.53 -2.30
CA PRO A 27 12.13 11.15 -0.98
C PRO A 27 10.62 11.41 -0.80
N ARG A 28 10.08 12.44 -1.45
CA ARG A 28 8.65 12.77 -1.41
C ARG A 28 7.80 11.74 -2.16
N GLU A 29 8.27 11.28 -3.32
CA GLU A 29 7.57 10.25 -4.09
C GLU A 29 7.60 8.90 -3.38
N ILE A 30 8.73 8.55 -2.74
CA ILE A 30 8.82 7.34 -1.91
C ILE A 30 7.81 7.42 -0.75
N ASP A 31 7.76 8.55 -0.05
CA ASP A 31 6.81 8.73 1.06
C ASP A 31 5.35 8.67 0.58
N SER A 32 5.05 9.21 -0.61
CA SER A 32 3.71 9.14 -1.22
C SER A 32 3.33 7.71 -1.60
N ASP A 33 4.22 6.98 -2.27
CA ASP A 33 3.99 5.59 -2.66
C ASP A 33 3.81 4.68 -1.43
N LEU A 34 4.63 4.88 -0.39
CA LEU A 34 4.47 4.17 0.88
C LEU A 34 3.14 4.49 1.56
N LYS A 35 2.68 5.73 1.47
CA LYS A 35 1.38 6.13 2.01
C LYS A 35 0.25 5.43 1.26
N ASP A 36 0.27 5.46 -0.08
CA ASP A 36 -0.78 4.82 -0.89
C ASP A 36 -0.84 3.30 -0.63
N LYS A 37 0.32 2.63 -0.55
CA LYS A 37 0.40 1.21 -0.18
C LYS A 37 -0.18 0.92 1.21
N ARG A 38 0.07 1.79 2.21
CA ARG A 38 -0.53 1.67 3.54
C ARG A 38 -2.05 1.86 3.50
N ASP A 39 -2.53 2.81 2.72
CA ASP A 39 -3.95 3.09 2.56
C ASP A 39 -4.67 1.89 1.92
N VAL A 40 -4.05 1.20 0.95
CA VAL A 40 -4.56 -0.06 0.37
C VAL A 40 -4.61 -1.20 1.42
N LEU A 41 -3.56 -1.37 2.24
CA LEU A 41 -3.54 -2.38 3.29
C LEU A 41 -4.62 -2.12 4.35
N ALA A 42 -4.78 -0.86 4.76
CA ALA A 42 -5.83 -0.46 5.69
C ALA A 42 -7.23 -0.70 5.09
N TYR A 43 -7.40 -0.45 3.79
CA TYR A 43 -8.64 -0.74 3.08
C TYR A 43 -8.98 -2.24 3.05
N LEU A 44 -7.99 -3.10 2.83
CA LEU A 44 -8.17 -4.56 2.89
C LEU A 44 -8.61 -5.01 4.28
N GLN A 45 -7.96 -4.50 5.33
CA GLN A 45 -8.33 -4.77 6.72
C GLN A 45 -9.76 -4.29 7.04
N ALA A 46 -10.10 -3.07 6.65
CA ALA A 46 -11.42 -2.49 6.89
C ALA A 46 -12.56 -3.30 6.24
N ASN A 47 -12.28 -3.92 5.09
CA ASN A 47 -13.22 -4.79 4.39
C ASN A 47 -13.10 -6.27 4.77
N LYS A 48 -12.28 -6.61 5.78
CA LYS A 48 -12.04 -7.97 6.25
C LYS A 48 -11.59 -8.93 5.13
N LEU A 49 -10.87 -8.42 4.13
CA LEU A 49 -10.27 -9.21 3.06
C LEU A 49 -8.94 -9.78 3.54
N SER A 50 -9.02 -10.91 4.26
CA SER A 50 -7.85 -11.62 4.79
C SER A 50 -7.53 -12.92 4.04
N ASP A 51 -8.37 -13.34 3.09
CA ASP A 51 -8.10 -14.51 2.28
C ASP A 51 -7.05 -14.19 1.20
N VAL A 52 -6.21 -15.18 0.89
CA VAL A 52 -5.09 -15.01 -0.03
C VAL A 52 -5.55 -14.60 -1.44
N ASN A 53 -6.71 -15.09 -1.88
CA ASN A 53 -7.22 -14.79 -3.22
C ASN A 53 -7.73 -13.36 -3.33
N GLY A 54 -8.56 -12.91 -2.39
CA GLY A 54 -9.07 -11.55 -2.29
C GLY A 54 -7.94 -10.54 -2.15
N PHE A 55 -6.98 -10.82 -1.24
CA PHE A 55 -5.77 -10.02 -1.09
C PHE A 55 -4.99 -9.93 -2.41
N GLY A 56 -4.67 -11.08 -3.01
CA GLY A 56 -3.88 -11.16 -4.24
C GLY A 56 -4.52 -10.42 -5.41
N ARG A 57 -5.85 -10.49 -5.55
CA ARG A 57 -6.58 -9.77 -6.61
C ARG A 57 -6.53 -8.25 -6.43
N VAL A 58 -6.68 -7.74 -5.21
CA VAL A 58 -6.59 -6.28 -4.95
C VAL A 58 -5.17 -5.78 -5.21
N VAL A 59 -4.15 -6.51 -4.75
CA VAL A 59 -2.75 -6.16 -4.98
C VAL A 59 -2.40 -6.20 -6.46
N ALA A 60 -2.82 -7.24 -7.19
CA ALA A 60 -2.63 -7.34 -8.64
C ALA A 60 -3.35 -6.19 -9.38
N SER A 61 -4.53 -5.80 -8.91
CA SER A 61 -5.27 -4.66 -9.46
C SER A 61 -4.55 -3.34 -9.20
N TYR A 62 -3.94 -3.15 -8.02
CA TYR A 62 -3.17 -1.96 -7.69
C TYR A 62 -1.92 -1.82 -8.57
N TYR A 63 -1.21 -2.93 -8.84
CA TYR A 63 -0.06 -2.92 -9.75
C TYR A 63 -0.47 -2.71 -11.22
N ARG A 64 -1.70 -3.06 -11.60
CA ARG A 64 -2.23 -2.87 -12.96
C ARG A 64 -2.77 -1.45 -13.19
N ASP A 65 -3.54 -0.93 -12.23
CA ASP A 65 -4.19 0.39 -12.28
C ASP A 65 -4.35 0.93 -10.85
N SER A 66 -3.29 1.58 -10.38
CA SER A 66 -3.26 2.17 -9.03
C SER A 66 -4.30 3.29 -8.88
N GLY A 67 -4.57 4.06 -9.94
CA GLY A 67 -5.54 5.15 -9.92
C GLY A 67 -6.95 4.67 -9.56
N ARG A 68 -7.43 3.64 -10.27
CA ARG A 68 -8.75 3.04 -10.00
C ARG A 68 -8.85 2.48 -8.58
N VAL A 69 -7.81 1.78 -8.11
CA VAL A 69 -7.80 1.22 -6.75
C VAL A 69 -7.80 2.34 -5.70
N MET A 70 -6.96 3.36 -5.87
CA MET A 70 -6.88 4.48 -4.94
C MET A 70 -8.16 5.31 -4.91
N GLU A 71 -8.90 5.43 -6.01
CA GLU A 71 -10.25 6.00 -5.99
C GLU A 71 -11.20 5.20 -5.10
N ALA A 72 -11.19 3.86 -5.21
CA ALA A 72 -12.04 3.00 -4.39
C ALA A 72 -11.65 3.06 -2.90
N VAL A 73 -10.35 3.10 -2.60
CA VAL A 73 -9.82 3.28 -1.24
C VAL A 73 -10.29 4.61 -0.66
N LYS A 74 -10.08 5.72 -1.37
CA LYS A 74 -10.47 7.08 -0.91
C LYS A 74 -11.98 7.21 -0.74
N LYS A 75 -12.77 6.64 -1.66
CA LYS A 75 -14.25 6.67 -1.62
C LYS A 75 -14.86 5.59 -0.72
N LYS A 76 -14.04 4.76 -0.05
CA LYS A 76 -14.47 3.62 0.78
C LYS A 76 -15.46 2.70 0.05
N LYS A 77 -15.26 2.51 -1.26
CA LYS A 77 -16.13 1.66 -2.09
C LYS A 77 -15.91 0.19 -1.73
N PRO A 78 -16.91 -0.70 -1.89
CA PRO A 78 -16.72 -2.14 -1.68
C PRO A 78 -15.71 -2.75 -2.66
N PRO A 79 -14.86 -3.71 -2.21
CA PRO A 79 -13.86 -4.36 -3.06
C PRO A 79 -14.45 -5.09 -4.27
N ALA A 80 -15.71 -5.52 -4.21
CA ALA A 80 -16.42 -6.13 -5.34
C ALA A 80 -16.35 -5.28 -6.62
N GLN A 81 -16.27 -3.95 -6.51
CA GLN A 81 -16.15 -3.04 -7.66
C GLN A 81 -14.75 -3.06 -8.33
N LEU A 82 -13.74 -3.55 -7.61
CA LEU A 82 -12.37 -3.73 -8.10
C LEU A 82 -12.15 -5.14 -8.63
N LEU A 83 -12.85 -6.13 -8.06
CA LEU A 83 -12.58 -7.54 -8.29
C LEU A 83 -13.29 -8.12 -9.52
N GLY A 84 -14.23 -7.37 -10.11
CA GLY A 84 -15.24 -7.96 -11.00
C GLY A 84 -16.16 -8.86 -10.18
N GLY A 85 -17.47 -8.81 -10.45
CA GLY A 85 -18.45 -9.63 -9.74
C GLY A 85 -18.08 -11.11 -9.70
#